data_AF-A0A1V5XFA4-F1
#
_entry.id   AF-A0A1V5XFA4-F1
#
_cell.length_a   1.000
_cell.length_b   1.000
_cell.length_c   1.000
_cell.angle_alpha   90.00
_cell.angle_beta   90.00
_cell.angle_gamma   90.00
#
_symmetry.space_group_name_H-M   'P 1'
#
loop_
_entity.id
_entity.type
_entity.pdbx_description
1 polymer ?
#
loop_
_entity_poly.entity_id
_entity_poly.type
_entity_poly.pdbx_seq_one_letter_code
_entity_poly.pdbx_strand_id
1 'polypeptide(L)'
;MAFTAFQQRCPQILAACPELQAYQEWLKTQRTPSSRDYLFSQTRVRFEPRKQDVVSLLPGLSVAHKNKRTVLISARPFHEIVLDGVTVQQAERILRAFDGQRTLLEARWDSGVSPGCFASFLRASFGWVVFAPAAIAQLENDLSGTEITRFPTVPYGIERAYWENMIDVRAYARLHLEALSSTADVLRLLRELHVLALLGRHLNSFYKPASPIADQTVAPGALYLDMPRLLERGERTIFLDGPRVNVSLLGGQAYHDALYRSLDDAEALAPSRIFSSGGVDWGRVVTARSEKDDSFGPWFCPPRPIVDRHWDKLAGELMGAVKAASNRNMQAMTDGLASFHQTFVRLHPFHCANQSIAMNLVNAVLTMAQGFGIPHLILDLLALRLSETAYRKLLARAVRAYGVGGMDAPSRLSTLMARSAAMNAVVEAMAGGSSQEQHAGRLAADDAGWALLSD
;
A
#
# COMPACT_ATOMS: atom_id res chain seq x y z
N MET A 1 -20.12 -15.95 5.59
CA MET A 1 -20.44 -15.38 6.93
C MET A 1 -20.52 -13.87 6.79
N ALA A 2 -21.64 -13.27 7.19
CA ALA A 2 -21.88 -11.83 7.06
C ALA A 2 -21.05 -11.02 8.07
N PHE A 3 -20.77 -9.74 7.77
CA PHE A 3 -20.06 -8.80 8.66
C PHE A 3 -20.78 -8.51 9.99
N THR A 4 -21.97 -9.08 10.22
CA THR A 4 -22.76 -8.94 11.45
C THR A 4 -21.95 -9.31 12.70
N ALA A 5 -21.19 -10.41 12.67
CA ALA A 5 -20.36 -10.81 13.80
C ALA A 5 -19.23 -9.80 14.08
N PHE A 6 -18.62 -9.25 13.02
CA PHE A 6 -17.62 -8.19 13.15
C PHE A 6 -18.23 -6.91 13.75
N GLN A 7 -19.38 -6.47 13.25
CA GLN A 7 -20.07 -5.26 13.73
C GLN A 7 -20.44 -5.34 15.21
N GLN A 8 -20.87 -6.49 15.69
CA GLN A 8 -21.18 -6.71 17.10
C GLN A 8 -19.93 -6.62 17.99
N ARG A 9 -18.77 -7.05 17.47
CA ARG A 9 -17.51 -7.12 18.22
C ARG A 9 -16.66 -5.85 18.11
N CYS A 10 -16.75 -5.09 17.02
CA CYS A 10 -15.91 -3.92 16.80
C CYS A 10 -15.98 -2.88 17.93
N PRO A 11 -17.16 -2.53 18.49
CA PRO A 11 -17.23 -1.62 19.64
C PRO A 11 -16.42 -2.10 20.85
N GLN A 12 -16.38 -3.43 21.08
CA GLN A 12 -15.58 -4.02 22.17
C GLN A 12 -14.08 -3.89 21.90
N ILE A 13 -13.66 -4.05 20.63
CA ILE A 13 -12.26 -3.87 20.23
C ILE A 13 -11.79 -2.44 20.47
N LEU A 14 -12.63 -1.47 20.10
CA LEU A 14 -12.38 -0.06 20.35
C LEU A 14 -12.33 0.29 21.84
N ALA A 15 -12.81 -0.60 22.73
CA ALA A 15 -12.80 -0.46 24.18
C ALA A 15 -11.72 -1.30 24.89
N ALA A 16 -10.72 -1.82 24.14
CA ALA A 16 -9.62 -2.68 24.61
C ALA A 16 -10.05 -4.10 25.07
N CYS A 17 -9.89 -5.08 24.17
CA CYS A 17 -10.37 -6.46 24.32
C CYS A 17 -9.24 -7.51 24.08
N PRO A 18 -9.49 -8.81 24.28
CA PRO A 18 -8.50 -9.88 24.08
C PRO A 18 -7.87 -9.90 22.68
N GLU A 19 -8.61 -9.55 21.62
CA GLU A 19 -8.08 -9.51 20.25
C GLU A 19 -6.99 -8.45 20.09
N LEU A 20 -7.15 -7.30 20.77
CA LEU A 20 -6.15 -6.25 20.78
C LEU A 20 -4.87 -6.73 21.48
N GLN A 21 -5.03 -7.43 22.60
CA GLN A 21 -3.89 -8.01 23.31
C GLN A 21 -3.17 -9.05 22.44
N ALA A 22 -3.90 -9.95 21.78
CA ALA A 22 -3.32 -10.94 20.87
C ALA A 22 -2.56 -10.29 19.71
N TYR A 23 -3.10 -9.21 19.14
CA TYR A 23 -2.41 -8.44 18.10
C TYR A 23 -1.14 -7.75 18.63
N GLN A 24 -1.19 -7.16 19.83
CA GLN A 24 -0.03 -6.53 20.46
C GLN A 24 1.07 -7.54 20.80
N GLU A 25 0.70 -8.71 21.32
CA GLU A 25 1.62 -9.82 21.57
C GLU A 25 2.25 -10.31 20.26
N TRP A 26 1.43 -10.49 19.22
CA TRP A 26 1.92 -10.84 17.90
C TRP A 26 2.90 -9.79 17.34
N LEU A 27 2.60 -8.50 17.45
CA LEU A 27 3.47 -7.41 17.00
C LEU A 27 4.86 -7.47 17.65
N LYS A 28 4.94 -7.84 18.93
CA LYS A 28 6.22 -8.03 19.66
C LYS A 28 7.06 -9.19 19.10
N THR A 29 6.41 -10.19 18.51
CA THR A 29 7.12 -11.32 17.86
C THR A 29 7.63 -10.99 16.46
N GLN A 30 7.08 -9.94 15.82
CA GLN A 30 7.49 -9.54 14.48
C GLN A 30 8.84 -8.82 14.54
N ARG A 31 9.92 -9.50 14.13
CA ARG A 31 11.26 -8.92 13.99
C ARG A 31 11.20 -7.68 13.09
N THR A 32 11.74 -6.56 13.56
CA THR A 32 11.92 -5.37 12.73
C THR A 32 13.14 -5.59 11.83
N PRO A 33 12.99 -5.65 10.50
CA PRO A 33 14.14 -5.62 9.60
C PRO A 33 14.91 -4.30 9.82
N SER A 34 16.24 -4.34 9.74
CA SER A 34 17.11 -3.17 9.90
C SER A 34 16.85 -2.06 8.87
N SER A 35 16.26 -2.40 7.72
CA SER A 35 15.67 -1.45 6.77
C SER A 35 14.26 -1.90 6.41
N ARG A 36 13.25 -1.14 6.83
CA ARG A 36 11.92 -1.25 6.20
C ARG A 36 11.93 -0.36 4.99
N ASP A 37 12.01 -0.98 3.83
CA ASP A 37 11.56 -0.34 2.60
C ASP A 37 10.04 -0.09 2.73
N TYR A 38 9.74 1.10 3.25
CA TYR A 38 8.39 1.61 3.49
C TYR A 38 7.66 1.94 2.18
N LEU A 39 8.42 2.16 1.10
CA LEU A 39 7.90 2.45 -0.23
C LEU A 39 7.63 1.16 -1.01
N PHE A 40 8.18 0.02 -0.56
CA PHE A 40 8.11 -1.25 -1.27
C PHE A 40 8.76 -1.16 -2.67
N SER A 41 9.79 -0.32 -2.81
CA SER A 41 10.55 -0.13 -4.05
C SER A 41 11.40 -1.35 -4.41
N GLN A 42 11.85 -2.14 -3.43
CA GLN A 42 12.62 -3.35 -3.66
C GLN A 42 11.71 -4.55 -3.97
N THR A 43 11.98 -5.19 -5.11
CA THR A 43 11.34 -6.46 -5.46
C THR A 43 11.78 -7.54 -4.48
N ARG A 44 10.89 -7.90 -3.56
CA ARG A 44 11.09 -8.94 -2.56
C ARG A 44 9.83 -9.78 -2.42
N VAL A 45 9.99 -11.09 -2.25
CA VAL A 45 8.87 -11.99 -1.90
C VAL A 45 8.41 -11.69 -0.48
N ARG A 46 7.11 -11.37 -0.35
CA ARG A 46 6.43 -11.10 0.93
C ARG A 46 5.24 -12.01 1.17
N PHE A 47 4.74 -12.65 0.11
CA PHE A 47 3.62 -13.58 0.20
C PHE A 47 4.01 -14.83 0.98
N GLU A 48 3.19 -15.21 1.95
CA GLU A 48 3.45 -16.36 2.81
C GLU A 48 2.72 -17.61 2.30
N PRO A 49 3.42 -18.72 2.07
CA PRO A 49 2.79 -20.00 1.78
C PRO A 49 2.06 -20.54 3.02
N ARG A 50 0.88 -21.12 2.82
CA ARG A 50 0.08 -21.76 3.86
C ARG A 50 -0.07 -23.25 3.60
N LYS A 51 -0.34 -24.02 4.66
CA LYS A 51 -0.42 -25.49 4.62
C LYS A 51 -1.37 -26.04 3.55
N GLN A 52 -2.47 -25.33 3.29
CA GLN A 52 -3.50 -25.68 2.33
C GLN A 52 -3.18 -25.27 0.88
N ASP A 53 -2.11 -24.51 0.64
CA ASP A 53 -1.78 -24.07 -0.70
C ASP A 53 -1.31 -25.25 -1.54
N VAL A 54 -1.79 -25.32 -2.78
CA VAL A 54 -1.24 -26.19 -3.81
C VAL A 54 -0.17 -25.39 -4.56
N VAL A 55 1.04 -25.94 -4.61
CA VAL A 55 2.18 -25.26 -5.23
C VAL A 55 2.56 -25.85 -6.58
N SER A 56 3.00 -24.98 -7.48
CA SER A 56 3.52 -25.31 -8.80
C SER A 56 4.99 -24.92 -8.88
N LEU A 57 5.76 -25.76 -9.59
CA LEU A 57 7.18 -25.57 -9.82
C LEU A 57 7.41 -24.84 -11.15
N LEU A 58 8.44 -24.00 -11.19
CA LEU A 58 8.97 -23.51 -12.46
C LEU A 58 9.47 -24.72 -13.30
N PRO A 59 9.14 -24.81 -14.60
CA PRO A 59 9.57 -25.95 -15.41
C PRO A 59 11.09 -26.07 -15.49
N GLY A 60 11.61 -27.30 -15.42
CA GLY A 60 13.03 -27.59 -15.60
C GLY A 60 13.92 -27.29 -14.39
N LEU A 61 13.35 -27.21 -13.18
CA LEU A 61 14.14 -27.10 -11.95
C LEU A 61 14.98 -28.36 -11.70
N SER A 62 16.25 -28.15 -11.37
CA SER A 62 17.18 -29.20 -10.98
C SER A 62 17.90 -28.86 -9.69
N VAL A 63 18.29 -29.87 -8.91
CA VAL A 63 19.12 -29.69 -7.72
C VAL A 63 20.57 -30.04 -8.06
N ALA A 64 21.52 -29.24 -7.62
CA ALA A 64 22.94 -29.52 -7.78
C ALA A 64 23.71 -29.25 -6.49
N HIS A 65 24.91 -29.81 -6.40
CA HIS A 65 25.89 -29.46 -5.39
C HIS A 65 26.95 -28.54 -6.01
N LYS A 66 27.03 -27.28 -5.58
CA LYS A 66 28.00 -26.29 -6.06
C LYS A 66 28.71 -25.64 -4.88
N ASN A 67 30.03 -25.51 -4.93
CA ASN A 67 30.83 -24.83 -3.91
C ASN A 67 30.51 -25.28 -2.47
N LYS A 68 30.37 -26.60 -2.26
CA LYS A 68 29.98 -27.22 -0.97
C LYS A 68 28.56 -26.88 -0.47
N ARG A 69 27.70 -26.32 -1.32
CA ARG A 69 26.31 -25.95 -1.00
C ARG A 69 25.34 -26.67 -1.92
N THR A 70 24.15 -26.97 -1.41
CA THR A 70 23.02 -27.41 -2.22
C THR A 70 22.39 -26.19 -2.89
N VAL A 71 22.18 -26.27 -4.19
CA VAL A 71 21.54 -25.20 -4.97
C VAL A 71 20.38 -25.75 -5.79
N LEU A 72 19.33 -24.95 -5.91
CA LEU A 72 18.22 -25.16 -6.83
C LEU A 72 18.44 -24.27 -8.05
N ILE A 73 18.43 -24.87 -9.24
CA ILE A 73 18.76 -24.19 -10.50
C ILE A 73 17.55 -24.24 -11.42
N SER A 74 17.18 -23.08 -11.96
CA SER A 74 16.31 -22.95 -13.13
C SER A 74 17.13 -22.40 -14.30
N ALA A 75 16.93 -22.91 -15.50
CA ALA A 75 17.60 -22.39 -16.70
C ALA A 75 16.85 -21.21 -17.34
N ARG A 76 15.52 -21.12 -17.17
CA ARG A 76 14.67 -20.11 -17.85
C ARG A 76 13.45 -19.71 -17.01
N PRO A 77 13.42 -18.50 -16.42
CA PRO A 77 14.55 -17.59 -16.21
C PRO A 77 15.68 -18.25 -15.41
N PHE A 78 16.92 -17.78 -15.60
CA PHE A 78 18.04 -18.29 -14.82
C PHE A 78 17.91 -17.88 -13.36
N HIS A 79 17.77 -18.87 -12.48
CA HIS A 79 17.83 -18.68 -11.03
C HIS A 79 18.78 -19.70 -10.43
N GLU A 80 19.62 -19.25 -9.51
CA GLU A 80 20.43 -20.11 -8.65
C GLU A 80 20.11 -19.76 -7.20
N ILE A 81 19.44 -20.67 -6.51
CA ILE A 81 18.94 -20.46 -5.14
C ILE A 81 19.69 -21.40 -4.20
N VAL A 82 20.42 -20.83 -3.24
CA VAL A 82 21.12 -21.60 -2.20
C VAL A 82 20.11 -22.14 -1.19
N LEU A 83 20.20 -23.44 -0.91
CA LEU A 83 19.34 -24.13 0.06
C LEU A 83 20.10 -24.43 1.35
N ASP A 84 20.17 -23.45 2.26
CA ASP A 84 20.88 -23.60 3.52
C ASP A 84 20.21 -24.65 4.44
N GLY A 85 21.02 -25.59 4.92
CA GLY A 85 20.54 -26.67 5.81
C GLY A 85 19.68 -27.74 5.11
N VAL A 86 19.69 -27.80 3.78
CA VAL A 86 18.98 -28.81 2.99
C VAL A 86 19.97 -29.55 2.10
N THR A 87 19.98 -30.88 2.16
CA THR A 87 20.85 -31.70 1.29
C THR A 87 20.25 -31.87 -0.11
N VAL A 88 21.06 -32.26 -1.09
CA VAL A 88 20.60 -32.55 -2.46
C VAL A 88 19.45 -33.56 -2.45
N GLN A 89 19.64 -34.69 -1.75
CA GLN A 89 18.64 -35.75 -1.65
C GLN A 89 17.33 -35.25 -1.01
N GLN A 90 17.42 -34.39 0.01
CA GLN A 90 16.22 -33.81 0.64
C GLN A 90 15.49 -32.88 -0.32
N ALA A 91 16.20 -31.99 -1.02
CA ALA A 91 15.61 -31.10 -2.01
C ALA A 91 14.94 -31.87 -3.16
N GLU A 92 15.56 -32.94 -3.67
CA GLU A 92 14.96 -33.79 -4.70
C GLU A 92 13.71 -34.53 -4.22
N ARG A 93 13.66 -34.94 -2.94
CA ARG A 93 12.45 -35.53 -2.34
C ARG A 93 11.33 -34.50 -2.22
N ILE A 94 11.65 -33.26 -1.84
CA ILE A 94 10.68 -32.16 -1.79
C ILE A 94 10.14 -31.85 -3.17
N LEU A 95 11.00 -31.68 -4.19
CA LEU A 95 10.58 -31.40 -5.55
C LEU A 95 9.65 -32.50 -6.12
N ARG A 96 9.97 -33.78 -5.87
CA ARG A 96 9.11 -34.91 -6.29
C ARG A 96 7.75 -34.95 -5.59
N ALA A 97 7.65 -34.36 -4.39
CA ALA A 97 6.38 -34.27 -3.67
C ALA A 97 5.47 -33.15 -4.20
N PHE A 98 6.00 -32.19 -4.95
CA PHE A 98 5.22 -31.13 -5.60
C PHE A 98 4.76 -31.55 -7.00
N ASP A 99 3.53 -32.04 -7.08
CA ASP A 99 2.89 -32.47 -8.34
C ASP A 99 1.87 -31.47 -8.91
N GLY A 100 1.73 -30.31 -8.26
CA GLY A 100 0.74 -29.30 -8.64
C GLY A 100 -0.71 -29.65 -8.28
N GLN A 101 -0.95 -30.71 -7.50
CA GLN A 101 -2.27 -31.14 -7.06
C GLN A 101 -2.37 -31.24 -5.54
N ARG A 102 -1.31 -31.72 -4.88
CA ARG A 102 -1.25 -31.85 -3.42
C ARG A 102 -1.02 -30.50 -2.73
N THR A 103 -1.61 -30.37 -1.55
CA THR A 103 -1.35 -29.25 -0.64
C THR A 103 0.07 -29.31 -0.08
N LEU A 104 0.60 -28.18 0.38
CA LEU A 104 1.90 -28.12 1.04
C LEU A 104 1.99 -29.05 2.27
N LEU A 105 0.88 -29.26 2.99
CA LEU A 105 0.84 -30.18 4.12
C LEU A 105 1.05 -31.63 3.69
N GLU A 106 0.37 -32.07 2.64
CA GLU A 106 0.49 -33.42 2.06
C GLU A 106 1.88 -33.61 1.45
N ALA A 107 2.34 -32.66 0.63
CA ALA A 107 3.68 -32.71 0.05
C ALA A 107 4.79 -32.77 1.12
N ARG A 108 4.63 -32.06 2.24
CA ARG A 108 5.54 -32.17 3.38
C ARG A 108 5.56 -33.59 3.94
N TRP A 109 4.39 -34.19 4.14
CA TRP A 109 4.28 -35.56 4.66
C TRP A 109 4.93 -36.57 3.71
N ASP A 110 4.58 -36.51 2.42
CA ASP A 110 5.03 -37.45 1.40
C ASP A 110 6.52 -37.31 1.07
N SER A 111 7.07 -36.10 1.17
CA SER A 111 8.51 -35.90 1.01
C SER A 111 9.32 -36.71 2.03
N GLY A 112 8.75 -37.00 3.21
CA GLY A 112 9.40 -37.61 4.37
C GLY A 112 10.65 -36.86 4.85
N VAL A 113 10.72 -35.55 4.57
CA VAL A 113 11.77 -34.65 5.03
C VAL A 113 11.34 -34.00 6.35
N SER A 114 12.30 -33.65 7.21
CA SER A 114 12.00 -33.01 8.49
C SER A 114 11.28 -31.66 8.29
N PRO A 115 10.39 -31.24 9.22
CA PRO A 115 9.70 -29.97 9.11
C PRO A 115 10.63 -28.76 8.95
N GLY A 116 11.78 -28.76 9.64
CA GLY A 116 12.78 -27.70 9.55
C GLY A 116 13.39 -27.58 8.16
N CYS A 117 13.83 -28.69 7.57
CA CYS A 117 14.40 -28.70 6.23
C CYS A 117 13.37 -28.31 5.16
N PHE A 118 12.12 -28.77 5.28
CA PHE A 118 11.04 -28.38 4.36
C PHE A 118 10.74 -26.87 4.44
N ALA A 119 10.70 -26.31 5.66
CA ALA A 119 10.51 -24.87 5.87
C ALA A 119 11.70 -24.05 5.33
N SER A 120 12.94 -24.51 5.51
CA SER A 120 14.12 -23.87 4.91
C SER A 120 14.07 -23.88 3.38
N PHE A 121 13.67 -25.01 2.77
CA PHE A 121 13.48 -25.11 1.34
C PHE A 121 12.44 -24.10 0.83
N LEU A 122 11.25 -24.05 1.45
CA LEU A 122 10.19 -23.12 1.04
C LEU A 122 10.63 -21.66 1.20
N ARG A 123 11.27 -21.31 2.32
CA ARG A 123 11.75 -19.95 2.57
C ARG A 123 12.72 -19.45 1.49
N ALA A 124 13.57 -20.35 0.98
CA ALA A 124 14.55 -20.00 -0.05
C ALA A 124 13.92 -19.93 -1.46
N SER A 125 12.93 -20.78 -1.76
CA SER A 125 12.46 -21.03 -3.13
C SER A 125 11.09 -20.44 -3.49
N PHE A 126 10.24 -20.18 -2.48
CA PHE A 126 8.87 -19.70 -2.70
C PHE A 126 8.85 -18.27 -3.25
N GLY A 127 7.96 -18.02 -4.21
CA GLY A 127 7.84 -16.76 -4.93
C GLY A 127 8.93 -16.52 -5.99
N TRP A 128 9.92 -17.40 -6.09
CA TRP A 128 11.00 -17.34 -7.10
C TRP A 128 10.91 -18.47 -8.12
N VAL A 129 10.76 -19.70 -7.63
CA VAL A 129 10.68 -20.91 -8.47
C VAL A 129 9.62 -21.90 -7.99
N VAL A 130 9.08 -21.69 -6.78
CA VAL A 130 7.91 -22.39 -6.25
C VAL A 130 6.81 -21.37 -6.05
N PHE A 131 5.63 -21.63 -6.59
CA PHE A 131 4.54 -20.67 -6.67
C PHE A 131 3.23 -21.27 -6.16
N ALA A 132 2.30 -20.46 -5.65
CA ALA A 132 0.95 -20.88 -5.26
C ALA A 132 -0.10 -20.21 -6.17
N PRO A 133 -0.16 -20.56 -7.47
CA PRO A 133 -0.96 -19.81 -8.44
C PRO A 133 -2.46 -19.83 -8.12
N ALA A 134 -3.00 -20.94 -7.59
CA ALA A 134 -4.40 -21.03 -7.20
C ALA A 134 -4.75 -20.06 -6.04
N ALA A 135 -3.84 -19.89 -5.07
CA ALA A 135 -4.03 -18.96 -3.97
C ALA A 135 -4.01 -17.50 -4.45
N ILE A 136 -3.11 -17.16 -5.39
CA ILE A 136 -3.09 -15.82 -6.02
C ILE A 136 -4.35 -15.58 -6.82
N ALA A 137 -4.77 -16.55 -7.66
CA ALA A 137 -5.97 -16.42 -8.47
C ALA A 137 -7.23 -16.21 -7.61
N GLN A 138 -7.32 -16.91 -6.48
CA GLN A 138 -8.41 -16.70 -5.53
C GLN A 138 -8.44 -15.26 -4.99
N LEU A 139 -7.28 -14.71 -4.58
CA LEU A 139 -7.20 -13.35 -4.06
C LEU A 139 -7.48 -12.30 -5.13
N GLU A 140 -6.92 -12.47 -6.34
CA GLU A 140 -7.15 -11.58 -7.49
C GLU A 140 -8.62 -11.54 -7.92
N ASN A 141 -9.34 -12.66 -7.81
CA ASN A 141 -10.78 -12.71 -8.09
C ASN A 141 -11.60 -11.84 -7.13
N ASP A 142 -11.19 -11.76 -5.86
CA ASP A 142 -11.87 -10.97 -4.83
C ASP A 142 -11.45 -9.49 -4.86
N LEU A 143 -10.15 -9.23 -5.02
CA LEU A 143 -9.57 -7.89 -5.14
C LEU A 143 -8.24 -7.95 -5.89
N SER A 144 -8.13 -7.20 -6.98
CA SER A 144 -6.89 -7.11 -7.73
C SER A 144 -5.73 -6.58 -6.87
N GLY A 145 -4.59 -7.28 -6.87
CA GLY A 145 -3.41 -6.91 -6.08
C GLY A 145 -2.84 -5.56 -6.50
N THR A 146 -3.00 -5.22 -7.77
CA THR A 146 -2.58 -3.92 -8.30
C THR A 146 -3.38 -2.75 -7.73
N GLU A 147 -4.57 -2.97 -7.15
CA GLU A 147 -5.38 -1.90 -6.53
C GLU A 147 -4.98 -1.59 -5.08
N ILE A 148 -4.12 -2.42 -4.48
CA ILE A 148 -3.74 -2.31 -3.07
C ILE A 148 -2.25 -1.98 -2.88
N THR A 149 -1.50 -1.83 -3.98
CA THR A 149 -0.07 -1.47 -3.95
C THR A 149 0.17 -0.09 -4.53
N ARG A 150 1.26 0.55 -4.10
CA ARG A 150 1.75 1.80 -4.71
C ARG A 150 2.28 1.56 -6.11
N PHE A 151 3.12 0.54 -6.24
CA PHE A 151 3.72 0.14 -7.50
C PHE A 151 3.13 -1.19 -7.97
N PRO A 152 2.71 -1.30 -9.24
CA PRO A 152 2.40 -2.57 -9.85
C PRO A 152 3.60 -3.51 -9.66
N THR A 153 3.37 -4.59 -8.93
CA THR A 153 4.41 -5.56 -8.59
C THR A 153 3.86 -6.95 -8.81
N VAL A 154 4.76 -7.92 -8.90
CA VAL A 154 4.37 -9.32 -8.95
C VAL A 154 3.54 -9.67 -7.71
N PRO A 155 2.48 -10.49 -7.82
CA PRO A 155 1.57 -10.78 -6.70
C PRO A 155 2.29 -11.28 -5.43
N TYR A 156 3.39 -12.01 -5.61
CA TYR A 156 4.20 -12.53 -4.51
C TYR A 156 4.96 -11.46 -3.71
N GLY A 157 5.02 -10.22 -4.22
CA GLY A 157 5.53 -9.05 -3.53
C GLY A 157 4.56 -8.45 -2.51
N ILE A 158 3.34 -8.96 -2.42
CA ILE A 158 2.29 -8.47 -1.51
C ILE A 158 2.19 -9.43 -0.31
N GLU A 159 2.13 -8.87 0.90
CA GLU A 159 1.88 -9.67 2.10
C GLU A 159 0.47 -10.27 2.04
N ARG A 160 0.35 -11.58 2.22
CA ARG A 160 -0.94 -12.28 2.08
C ARG A 160 -1.98 -11.77 3.07
N ALA A 161 -1.62 -11.58 4.33
CA ALA A 161 -2.51 -11.05 5.36
C ALA A 161 -2.99 -9.62 5.02
N TYR A 162 -2.11 -8.79 4.47
CA TYR A 162 -2.51 -7.46 3.98
C TYR A 162 -3.57 -7.57 2.89
N TRP A 163 -3.36 -8.42 1.88
CA TRP A 163 -4.30 -8.59 0.78
C TRP A 163 -5.68 -9.08 1.25
N GLU A 164 -5.69 -10.12 2.08
CA GLU A 164 -6.92 -10.66 2.68
C GLU A 164 -7.67 -9.60 3.50
N ASN A 165 -6.94 -8.82 4.30
CA ASN A 165 -7.53 -7.73 5.07
C ASN A 165 -8.06 -6.61 4.17
N MET A 166 -7.41 -6.30 3.05
CA MET A 166 -7.89 -5.29 2.10
C MET A 166 -9.14 -5.76 1.34
N ILE A 167 -9.28 -7.05 1.06
CA ILE A 167 -10.53 -7.65 0.56
C ILE A 167 -11.67 -7.37 1.55
N ASP A 168 -11.43 -7.64 2.84
CA ASP A 168 -12.42 -7.39 3.89
C ASP A 168 -12.77 -5.89 4.02
N VAL A 169 -11.77 -5.01 3.98
CA VAL A 169 -11.95 -3.54 3.98
C VAL A 169 -12.80 -3.10 2.79
N ARG A 170 -12.47 -3.56 1.57
CA ARG A 170 -13.20 -3.19 0.35
C ARG A 170 -14.64 -3.69 0.39
N ALA A 171 -14.86 -4.94 0.77
CA ALA A 171 -16.19 -5.53 0.87
C ALA A 171 -17.03 -4.81 1.93
N TYR A 172 -16.46 -4.51 3.09
CA TYR A 172 -17.15 -3.78 4.16
C TYR A 172 -17.51 -2.37 3.73
N ALA A 173 -16.58 -1.62 3.13
CA ALA A 173 -16.84 -0.27 2.64
C ALA A 173 -18.03 -0.25 1.67
N ARG A 174 -18.03 -1.12 0.66
CA ARG A 174 -19.10 -1.18 -0.36
C ARG A 174 -20.49 -1.42 0.24
N LEU A 175 -20.59 -2.17 1.34
CA LEU A 175 -21.87 -2.41 2.02
C LEU A 175 -22.42 -1.18 2.76
N HIS A 176 -21.56 -0.21 3.10
CA HIS A 176 -21.92 0.90 3.98
C HIS A 176 -21.89 2.27 3.32
N LEU A 177 -21.15 2.44 2.22
CA LEU A 177 -20.94 3.74 1.59
C LEU A 177 -22.24 4.47 1.22
N GLU A 178 -23.22 3.75 0.65
CA GLU A 178 -24.50 4.35 0.24
C GLU A 178 -25.41 4.72 1.42
N ALA A 179 -25.19 4.12 2.59
CA ALA A 179 -25.97 4.37 3.81
C ALA A 179 -25.41 5.51 4.67
N LEU A 180 -24.29 6.12 4.28
CA LEU A 180 -23.66 7.21 5.03
C LEU A 180 -24.56 8.46 4.98
N SER A 181 -24.91 8.98 6.16
CA SER A 181 -25.81 10.12 6.29
C SER A 181 -25.25 11.27 7.14
N SER A 182 -24.16 11.03 7.86
CA SER A 182 -23.62 11.97 8.84
C SER A 182 -22.09 11.84 9.00
N THR A 183 -21.47 12.87 9.60
CA THR A 183 -20.06 12.83 10.02
C THR A 183 -19.79 11.68 11.00
N ALA A 184 -20.72 11.39 11.89
CA ALA A 184 -20.61 10.29 12.84
C ALA A 184 -20.57 8.92 12.13
N ASP A 185 -21.36 8.73 11.08
CA ASP A 185 -21.35 7.50 10.27
C ASP A 185 -20.01 7.29 9.59
N VAL A 186 -19.45 8.36 9.01
CA VAL A 186 -18.14 8.31 8.33
C VAL A 186 -17.04 7.99 9.35
N LEU A 187 -17.01 8.68 10.48
CA LEU A 187 -16.02 8.40 11.53
C LEU A 187 -16.10 6.97 12.05
N ARG A 188 -17.31 6.46 12.27
CA ARG A 188 -17.52 5.07 12.68
C ARG A 188 -16.98 4.10 11.61
N LEU A 189 -17.34 4.30 10.35
CA LEU A 189 -16.85 3.49 9.23
C LEU A 189 -15.32 3.49 9.17
N LEU A 190 -14.68 4.66 9.24
CA LEU A 190 -13.22 4.76 9.17
C LEU A 190 -12.52 3.97 10.28
N ARG A 191 -13.05 4.02 11.51
CA ARG A 191 -12.49 3.26 12.64
C ARG A 191 -12.66 1.76 12.45
N GLU A 192 -13.84 1.33 11.98
CA GLU A 192 -14.12 -0.07 11.64
C GLU A 192 -13.20 -0.58 10.52
N LEU A 193 -12.99 0.20 9.46
CA LEU A 193 -12.07 -0.13 8.38
C LEU A 193 -10.61 -0.22 8.87
N HIS A 194 -10.20 0.64 9.80
CA HIS A 194 -8.86 0.54 10.41
C HIS A 194 -8.69 -0.75 11.22
N VAL A 195 -9.72 -1.22 11.92
CA VAL A 195 -9.70 -2.53 12.59
C VAL A 195 -9.55 -3.66 11.57
N LEU A 196 -10.38 -3.66 10.52
CA LEU A 196 -10.30 -4.67 9.45
C LEU A 196 -8.95 -4.69 8.75
N ALA A 197 -8.37 -3.52 8.48
CA ALA A 197 -7.07 -3.39 7.84
C ALA A 197 -5.96 -4.12 8.61
N LEU A 198 -6.04 -4.14 9.93
CA LEU A 198 -5.00 -4.71 10.80
C LEU A 198 -5.29 -6.13 11.26
N LEU A 199 -6.57 -6.49 11.46
CA LEU A 199 -6.98 -7.76 12.09
C LEU A 199 -7.81 -8.68 11.19
N GLY A 200 -8.28 -8.19 10.04
CA GLY A 200 -9.22 -8.88 9.14
C GLY A 200 -10.62 -9.03 9.74
N ARG A 201 -11.59 -9.53 8.97
CA ARG A 201 -12.99 -9.68 9.41
C ARG A 201 -13.18 -10.63 10.58
N HIS A 202 -12.28 -11.62 10.69
CA HIS A 202 -12.31 -12.67 11.72
C HIS A 202 -11.44 -12.32 12.93
N LEU A 203 -10.77 -11.16 12.91
CA LEU A 203 -9.96 -10.64 14.01
C LEU A 203 -8.76 -11.53 14.37
N ASN A 204 -8.27 -12.31 13.41
CA ASN A 204 -7.16 -13.25 13.55
C ASN A 204 -6.19 -13.23 12.37
N SER A 205 -6.40 -12.33 11.40
CA SER A 205 -5.50 -12.10 10.27
C SER A 205 -4.70 -10.83 10.56
N PHE A 206 -3.59 -11.01 11.28
CA PHE A 206 -2.78 -9.88 11.72
C PHE A 206 -1.86 -9.37 10.61
N TYR A 207 -1.92 -8.07 10.36
CA TYR A 207 -1.03 -7.37 9.44
C TYR A 207 -0.24 -6.30 10.20
N LYS A 208 1.07 -6.22 9.94
CA LYS A 208 1.96 -5.21 10.52
C LYS A 208 2.27 -4.16 9.45
N PRO A 209 1.76 -2.93 9.57
CA PRO A 209 2.07 -1.88 8.61
C PRO A 209 3.56 -1.58 8.56
N ALA A 210 4.06 -1.21 7.38
CA ALA A 210 5.48 -0.91 7.17
C ALA A 210 5.98 0.32 7.94
N SER A 211 5.09 1.19 8.42
CA SER A 211 5.47 2.40 9.16
C SER A 211 6.23 2.07 10.45
N PRO A 212 7.35 2.76 10.75
CA PRO A 212 8.08 2.57 12.02
C PRO A 212 7.25 2.84 13.27
N ILE A 213 6.24 3.72 13.19
CA ILE A 213 5.34 4.01 14.31
C ILE A 213 4.52 2.77 14.72
N ALA A 214 4.36 1.80 13.80
CA ALA A 214 3.69 0.55 14.09
C ALA A 214 4.50 -0.38 15.03
N ASP A 215 5.73 -0.02 15.36
CA ASP A 215 6.58 -0.80 16.26
C ASP A 215 6.36 -0.51 17.74
N GLN A 216 5.79 0.65 18.08
CA GLN A 216 5.82 1.13 19.47
C GLN A 216 4.50 0.96 20.21
N THR A 217 3.35 1.05 19.55
CA THR A 217 2.04 0.52 19.99
C THR A 217 0.99 0.92 18.96
N VAL A 218 0.41 -0.05 18.24
CA VAL A 218 -0.74 0.24 17.35
C VAL A 218 -2.04 -0.07 18.09
N ALA A 219 -2.97 0.87 18.07
CA ALA A 219 -4.33 0.71 18.56
C ALA A 219 -5.32 0.72 17.37
N PRO A 220 -5.72 -0.45 16.85
CA PRO A 220 -6.74 -0.58 15.81
C PRO A 220 -8.00 0.23 16.12
N GLY A 221 -8.43 1.03 15.15
CA GLY A 221 -9.57 1.93 15.24
C GLY A 221 -9.44 3.14 16.20
N ALA A 222 -8.32 3.32 16.88
CA ALA A 222 -8.05 4.52 17.68
C ALA A 222 -7.53 5.67 16.82
N LEU A 223 -8.08 6.87 17.03
CA LEU A 223 -7.63 8.08 16.33
C LEU A 223 -6.31 8.58 16.93
N TYR A 224 -5.38 9.00 16.07
CA TYR A 224 -4.10 9.57 16.42
C TYR A 224 -4.23 11.09 16.64
N LEU A 225 -4.68 11.48 17.83
CA LEU A 225 -5.02 12.87 18.14
C LEU A 225 -3.88 13.66 18.80
N ASP A 226 -2.74 13.03 19.08
CA ASP A 226 -1.63 13.66 19.78
C ASP A 226 -1.07 14.86 19.01
N MET A 227 -0.71 15.91 19.76
CA MET A 227 -0.07 17.10 19.20
C MET A 227 1.39 16.78 18.82
N PRO A 228 1.86 17.18 17.63
CA PRO A 228 3.27 17.05 17.29
C PRO A 228 4.13 17.92 18.21
N ARG A 229 5.24 17.35 18.68
CA ARG A 229 6.22 18.06 19.51
C ARG A 229 7.38 18.48 18.63
N LEU A 230 7.48 19.78 18.39
CA LEU A 230 8.45 20.40 17.49
C LEU A 230 9.36 21.36 18.26
N LEU A 231 10.64 21.39 17.91
CA LEU A 231 11.54 22.48 18.28
C LEU A 231 11.89 23.27 17.02
N GLU A 232 11.37 24.48 16.92
CA GLU A 232 11.61 25.36 15.78
C GLU A 232 12.84 26.25 16.04
N ARG A 233 13.76 26.30 15.08
CA ARG A 233 14.94 27.17 15.10
C ARG A 233 15.15 27.78 13.70
N GLY A 234 14.54 28.95 13.48
CA GLY A 234 14.53 29.60 12.15
C GLY A 234 13.81 28.71 11.14
N GLU A 235 14.46 28.43 10.01
CA GLU A 235 13.91 27.60 8.92
C GLU A 235 14.01 26.09 9.15
N ARG A 236 14.59 25.67 10.28
CA ARG A 236 14.83 24.25 10.60
C ARG A 236 14.02 23.83 11.81
N THR A 237 13.39 22.66 11.69
CA THR A 237 12.59 22.06 12.77
C THR A 237 13.19 20.73 13.23
N ILE A 238 13.22 20.49 14.54
CA ILE A 238 13.50 19.16 15.10
C ILE A 238 12.18 18.52 15.53
N PHE A 239 11.88 17.34 14.99
CA PHE A 239 10.75 16.53 15.43
C PHE A 239 11.15 15.69 16.63
N LEU A 240 10.51 15.96 17.77
CA LEU A 240 10.67 15.15 18.96
C LEU A 240 9.70 13.97 18.92
N ASP A 241 8.42 14.24 18.64
CA ASP A 241 7.35 13.25 18.70
C ASP A 241 6.10 13.68 17.91
N GLY A 242 5.16 12.76 17.74
CA GLY A 242 3.84 13.00 17.18
C GLY A 242 3.72 12.72 15.67
N PRO A 243 2.56 13.03 15.07
CA PRO A 243 2.26 12.69 13.69
C PRO A 243 3.16 13.45 12.73
N ARG A 244 3.80 12.72 11.82
CA ARG A 244 4.60 13.27 10.73
C ARG A 244 4.68 12.29 9.58
N VAL A 245 4.74 12.82 8.36
CA VAL A 245 4.89 12.02 7.14
C VAL A 245 6.05 12.57 6.34
N ASN A 246 7.00 11.71 5.99
CA ASN A 246 8.10 12.10 5.11
C ASN A 246 7.52 12.38 3.72
N VAL A 247 7.85 13.55 3.14
CA VAL A 247 7.38 13.98 1.83
C VAL A 247 8.55 14.28 0.90
N SER A 248 9.57 13.41 0.94
CA SER A 248 10.68 13.43 0.00
C SER A 248 10.19 13.40 -1.45
N LEU A 249 10.99 14.02 -2.32
CA LEU A 249 10.74 14.10 -3.74
C LEU A 249 11.22 12.81 -4.41
N LEU A 250 10.40 11.76 -4.36
CA LEU A 250 10.69 10.50 -5.05
C LEU A 250 10.90 10.78 -6.54
N GLY A 251 11.85 10.10 -7.19
CA GLY A 251 12.24 10.38 -8.58
C GLY A 251 13.01 11.70 -8.77
N GLY A 252 13.27 12.45 -7.69
CA GLY A 252 14.13 13.63 -7.68
C GLY A 252 13.42 14.96 -7.99
N GLN A 253 14.15 16.06 -7.72
CA GLN A 253 13.66 17.43 -7.89
C GLN A 253 13.19 17.71 -9.32
N ALA A 254 13.97 17.34 -10.34
CA ALA A 254 13.64 17.64 -11.74
C ALA A 254 12.31 17.03 -12.19
N TYR A 255 12.00 15.83 -11.73
CA TYR A 255 10.71 15.19 -11.98
C TYR A 255 9.56 15.97 -11.34
N HIS A 256 9.69 16.32 -10.06
CA HIS A 256 8.66 17.08 -9.34
C HIS A 256 8.48 18.50 -9.91
N ASP A 257 9.54 19.16 -10.35
CA ASP A 257 9.47 20.46 -11.03
C ASP A 257 8.60 20.36 -12.29
N ALA A 258 8.87 19.37 -13.13
CA ALA A 258 8.14 19.15 -14.37
C ALA A 258 6.68 18.75 -14.11
N LEU A 259 6.45 17.85 -13.14
CA LEU A 259 5.12 17.44 -12.70
C LEU A 259 4.29 18.64 -12.23
N TYR A 260 4.83 19.45 -11.31
CA TYR A 260 4.08 20.54 -10.68
C TYR A 260 3.83 21.71 -11.64
N ARG A 261 4.74 21.99 -12.57
CA ARG A 261 4.46 22.91 -13.68
C ARG A 261 3.32 22.40 -14.55
N SER A 262 3.27 21.11 -14.87
CA SER A 262 2.17 20.53 -15.66
C SER A 262 0.80 20.58 -14.97
N LEU A 263 0.77 20.82 -13.65
CA LEU A 263 -0.43 20.93 -12.84
C LEU A 263 -0.78 22.38 -12.46
N ASP A 264 0.05 23.34 -12.89
CA ASP A 264 -0.01 24.77 -12.54
C ASP A 264 0.16 25.04 -11.03
N ASP A 265 1.10 24.34 -10.37
CA ASP A 265 1.33 24.46 -8.92
C ASP A 265 2.82 24.47 -8.53
N ALA A 266 3.58 25.39 -9.09
CA ALA A 266 5.02 25.52 -8.85
C ALA A 266 5.38 25.69 -7.36
N GLU A 267 4.47 26.22 -6.53
CA GLU A 267 4.65 26.38 -5.09
C GLU A 267 4.77 25.04 -4.33
N ALA A 268 4.38 23.91 -4.93
CA ALA A 268 4.49 22.60 -4.29
C ALA A 268 5.96 22.16 -4.02
N LEU A 269 6.93 22.84 -4.64
CA LEU A 269 8.37 22.66 -4.38
C LEU A 269 8.89 23.48 -3.20
N ALA A 270 8.09 24.43 -2.70
CA ALA A 270 8.55 25.30 -1.63
C ALA A 270 9.04 24.47 -0.43
N PRO A 271 10.19 24.81 0.18
CA PRO A 271 10.71 24.10 1.35
C PRO A 271 9.73 24.08 2.52
N SER A 272 8.88 25.10 2.59
CA SER A 272 7.75 25.19 3.51
C SER A 272 6.48 25.56 2.77
N ARG A 273 5.36 24.97 3.19
CA ARG A 273 4.04 25.27 2.63
C ARG A 273 2.99 25.06 3.70
N ILE A 274 2.09 26.02 3.90
CA ILE A 274 0.98 25.91 4.83
C ILE A 274 -0.29 25.68 4.02
N PHE A 275 -1.11 24.72 4.44
CA PHE A 275 -2.39 24.46 3.82
C PHE A 275 -3.48 24.96 4.75
N SER A 276 -4.26 25.95 4.31
CA SER A 276 -5.45 26.39 5.02
C SER A 276 -6.59 26.59 4.03
N SER A 277 -7.80 26.23 4.45
CA SER A 277 -9.01 26.39 3.63
C SER A 277 -10.21 26.55 4.55
N GLY A 278 -11.08 27.52 4.26
CA GLY A 278 -12.26 27.82 5.09
C GLY A 278 -11.94 28.20 6.53
N GLY A 279 -10.75 28.78 6.79
CA GLY A 279 -10.28 29.11 8.15
C GLY A 279 -9.88 27.90 8.99
N VAL A 280 -9.67 26.74 8.36
CA VAL A 280 -9.21 25.49 9.00
C VAL A 280 -7.79 25.19 8.54
N ASP A 281 -6.92 24.80 9.48
CA ASP A 281 -5.56 24.33 9.22
C ASP A 281 -5.59 22.90 8.66
N TRP A 282 -4.89 22.66 7.55
CA TRP A 282 -4.76 21.35 6.93
C TRP A 282 -3.34 20.82 6.99
N GLY A 283 -2.51 21.39 7.85
CA GLY A 283 -1.13 21.01 8.08
C GLY A 283 -0.15 21.83 7.26
N ARG A 284 1.12 21.43 7.35
CA ARG A 284 2.22 22.17 6.70
C ARG A 284 3.39 21.28 6.35
N VAL A 285 4.08 21.60 5.25
CA VAL A 285 5.42 21.08 4.96
C VAL A 285 6.45 21.96 5.66
N VAL A 286 7.44 21.33 6.29
CA VAL A 286 8.58 21.97 6.93
C VAL A 286 9.87 21.21 6.60
N THR A 287 11.00 21.91 6.64
CA THR A 287 12.33 21.28 6.61
C THR A 287 12.71 20.83 8.01
N ALA A 288 12.72 19.52 8.24
CA ALA A 288 12.91 18.96 9.57
C ALA A 288 13.76 17.70 9.60
N ARG A 289 14.20 17.34 10.81
CA ARG A 289 14.78 16.02 11.11
C ARG A 289 14.29 15.53 12.46
N SER A 290 14.26 14.23 12.65
CA SER A 290 14.12 13.57 13.95
C SER A 290 15.48 13.12 14.48
N GLU A 291 15.50 12.59 15.71
CA GLU A 291 16.73 12.04 16.32
C GLU A 291 17.34 10.89 15.51
N LYS A 292 16.51 10.17 14.75
CA LYS A 292 16.91 9.00 13.95
C LYS A 292 17.28 9.34 12.50
N ASP A 293 17.14 10.60 12.09
CA ASP A 293 17.41 11.01 10.72
C ASP A 293 18.84 11.56 10.59
N ASP A 294 19.56 11.09 9.57
CA ASP A 294 20.94 11.52 9.29
C ASP A 294 21.01 12.97 8.76
N SER A 295 19.92 13.48 8.20
CA SER A 295 19.86 14.81 7.59
C SER A 295 18.49 15.47 7.72
N PHE A 296 18.44 16.78 7.45
CA PHE A 296 17.18 17.50 7.31
C PHE A 296 16.53 17.17 5.97
N GLY A 297 15.24 16.88 6.00
CA GLY A 297 14.43 16.61 4.83
C GLY A 297 13.06 17.26 4.94
N PRO A 298 12.23 17.15 3.89
CA PRO A 298 10.90 17.70 3.92
C PRO A 298 9.94 16.76 4.64
N TRP A 299 9.26 17.29 5.65
CA TRP A 299 8.27 16.58 6.45
C TRP A 299 6.95 17.32 6.44
N PHE A 300 5.87 16.57 6.26
CA PHE A 300 4.52 17.08 6.46
C PHE A 300 4.10 16.89 7.92
N CYS A 301 3.64 17.98 8.53
CA CYS A 301 3.01 18.02 9.85
C CYS A 301 1.49 18.02 9.66
N PRO A 302 0.78 16.93 9.97
CA PRO A 302 -0.68 16.93 10.02
C PRO A 302 -1.25 17.99 10.97
N PRO A 303 -2.43 18.56 10.68
CA PRO A 303 -3.02 19.60 11.52
C PRO A 303 -3.41 19.02 12.86
N ARG A 304 -3.08 19.72 13.95
CA ARG A 304 -3.53 19.39 15.30
C ARG A 304 -3.78 20.69 16.10
N PRO A 305 -4.83 20.75 16.95
CA PRO A 305 -5.82 19.71 17.21
C PRO A 305 -6.79 19.49 16.02
N ILE A 306 -7.31 18.27 15.86
CA ILE A 306 -8.37 18.00 14.88
C ILE A 306 -9.72 18.42 15.49
N VAL A 307 -10.34 19.45 14.92
CA VAL A 307 -11.68 19.93 15.28
C VAL A 307 -12.78 19.40 14.34
N ASP A 308 -14.05 19.52 14.75
CA ASP A 308 -15.24 19.03 14.02
C ASP A 308 -15.28 19.43 12.55
N ARG A 309 -14.88 20.67 12.22
CA ARG A 309 -14.84 21.15 10.83
C ARG A 309 -13.97 20.28 9.91
N HIS A 310 -12.92 19.65 10.43
CA HIS A 310 -12.10 18.72 9.63
C HIS A 310 -12.89 17.47 9.28
N TRP A 311 -13.60 16.92 10.27
CA TRP A 311 -14.40 15.71 10.11
C TRP A 311 -15.60 15.95 9.20
N ASP A 312 -16.26 17.10 9.33
CA ASP A 312 -17.38 17.49 8.48
C ASP A 312 -16.95 17.64 7.02
N LYS A 313 -15.80 18.28 6.75
CA LYS A 313 -15.28 18.37 5.37
C LYS A 313 -14.96 16.99 4.81
N LEU A 314 -14.24 16.16 5.57
CA LEU A 314 -13.90 14.79 5.15
C LEU A 314 -15.15 13.96 4.84
N ALA A 315 -16.15 14.03 5.72
CA ALA A 315 -17.41 13.31 5.55
C ALA A 315 -18.20 13.81 4.34
N GLY A 316 -18.31 15.13 4.18
CA GLY A 316 -18.99 15.75 3.05
C GLY A 316 -18.37 15.39 1.70
N GLU A 317 -17.04 15.33 1.62
CA GLU A 317 -16.32 14.94 0.40
C GLU A 317 -16.56 13.48 0.02
N LEU A 318 -16.49 12.56 1.00
CA LEU A 318 -16.76 11.13 0.76
C LEU A 318 -18.23 10.90 0.33
N MET A 319 -19.18 11.44 1.10
CA MET A 319 -20.60 11.29 0.78
C MET A 319 -20.96 11.94 -0.56
N GLY A 320 -20.36 13.09 -0.87
CA GLY A 320 -20.50 13.76 -2.17
C GLY A 320 -20.00 12.90 -3.33
N ALA A 321 -18.83 12.27 -3.17
CA ALA A 321 -18.27 11.35 -4.16
C ALA A 321 -19.14 10.11 -4.37
N VAL A 322 -19.64 9.50 -3.29
CA VAL A 322 -20.58 8.35 -3.35
C VAL A 322 -21.87 8.72 -4.08
N LYS A 323 -22.45 9.88 -3.76
CA LYS A 323 -23.66 10.38 -4.44
C LYS A 323 -23.41 10.62 -5.93
N ALA A 324 -22.26 11.20 -6.28
CA ALA A 324 -21.88 11.42 -7.67
C ALA A 324 -21.68 10.10 -8.43
N ALA A 325 -21.05 9.10 -7.80
CA ALA A 325 -20.90 7.75 -8.36
C ALA A 325 -22.26 7.09 -8.64
N SER A 326 -23.19 7.16 -7.68
CA SER A 326 -24.55 6.64 -7.81
C SER A 326 -25.33 7.29 -8.96
N ASN A 327 -25.08 8.59 -9.18
CA ASN A 327 -25.66 9.37 -10.28
C ASN A 327 -24.87 9.27 -11.60
N ARG A 328 -23.83 8.42 -11.67
CA ARG A 328 -22.92 8.27 -12.82
C ARG A 328 -22.28 9.59 -13.29
N ASN A 329 -22.09 10.55 -12.39
CA ASN A 329 -21.38 11.79 -12.68
C ASN A 329 -19.88 11.59 -12.41
N MET A 330 -19.16 11.11 -13.43
CA MET A 330 -17.74 10.73 -13.31
C MET A 330 -16.84 11.90 -12.90
N GLN A 331 -17.10 13.11 -13.42
CA GLN A 331 -16.29 14.29 -13.09
C GLN A 331 -16.47 14.68 -11.63
N ALA A 332 -17.70 14.86 -11.17
CA ALA A 332 -17.99 15.23 -9.79
C ALA A 332 -17.54 14.14 -8.79
N MET A 333 -17.66 12.86 -9.17
CA MET A 333 -17.14 11.75 -8.39
C MET A 333 -15.62 11.88 -8.26
N THR A 334 -14.90 12.04 -9.38
CA THR A 334 -13.44 12.13 -9.37
C THR A 334 -12.94 13.34 -8.56
N ASP A 335 -13.57 14.50 -8.72
CA ASP A 335 -13.24 15.70 -7.94
C ASP A 335 -13.51 15.50 -6.44
N GLY A 336 -14.62 14.85 -6.09
CA GLY A 336 -14.95 14.48 -4.72
C GLY A 336 -13.96 13.49 -4.11
N LEU A 337 -13.54 12.47 -4.87
CA LEU A 337 -12.55 11.49 -4.44
C LEU A 337 -11.16 12.13 -4.24
N ALA A 338 -10.78 13.08 -5.10
CA ALA A 338 -9.54 13.82 -4.94
C ALA A 338 -9.52 14.65 -3.67
N SER A 339 -10.61 15.40 -3.42
CA SER A 339 -10.75 16.18 -2.20
C SER A 339 -10.76 15.27 -0.97
N PHE A 340 -11.56 14.21 -0.95
CA PHE A 340 -11.61 13.24 0.14
C PHE A 340 -10.23 12.65 0.42
N HIS A 341 -9.55 12.12 -0.59
CA HIS A 341 -8.26 11.47 -0.42
C HIS A 341 -7.22 12.46 0.11
N GLN A 342 -7.16 13.67 -0.43
CA GLN A 342 -6.25 14.71 0.04
C GLN A 342 -6.49 15.07 1.50
N THR A 343 -7.74 15.38 1.84
CA THR A 343 -8.18 15.68 3.20
C THR A 343 -7.82 14.54 4.16
N PHE A 344 -8.14 13.29 3.80
CA PHE A 344 -7.86 12.11 4.63
C PHE A 344 -6.36 11.95 4.89
N VAL A 345 -5.55 11.99 3.83
CA VAL A 345 -4.11 11.79 3.93
C VAL A 345 -3.44 12.90 4.74
N ARG A 346 -3.91 14.16 4.61
CA ARG A 346 -3.43 15.29 5.41
C ARG A 346 -3.81 15.20 6.88
N LEU A 347 -5.04 14.79 7.19
CA LEU A 347 -5.45 14.58 8.58
C LEU A 347 -4.62 13.49 9.25
N HIS A 348 -4.30 12.44 8.49
CA HIS A 348 -3.57 11.27 8.96
C HIS A 348 -4.19 10.74 10.27
N PRO A 349 -5.48 10.34 10.24
CA PRO A 349 -6.28 10.15 11.45
C PRO A 349 -5.85 8.95 12.30
N PHE A 350 -5.07 8.01 11.77
CA PHE A 350 -4.60 6.83 12.48
C PHE A 350 -3.07 6.82 12.61
N HIS A 351 -2.52 6.00 13.50
CA HIS A 351 -1.06 5.83 13.58
C HIS A 351 -0.48 5.18 12.32
N CYS A 352 -1.23 4.30 11.65
CA CYS A 352 -0.77 3.54 10.50
C CYS A 352 -1.93 3.18 9.58
N ALA A 353 -1.62 2.52 8.44
CA ALA A 353 -2.58 2.07 7.43
C ALA A 353 -3.48 3.16 6.79
N ASN A 354 -3.27 4.45 7.08
CA ASN A 354 -4.06 5.56 6.53
C ASN A 354 -4.20 5.49 5.01
N GLN A 355 -3.10 5.27 4.29
CA GLN A 355 -3.08 5.25 2.83
C GLN A 355 -3.85 4.06 2.26
N SER A 356 -3.71 2.89 2.88
CA SER A 356 -4.44 1.68 2.48
C SER A 356 -5.94 1.87 2.67
N ILE A 357 -6.37 2.51 3.77
CA ILE A 357 -7.78 2.83 4.01
C ILE A 357 -8.29 3.84 2.99
N ALA A 358 -7.56 4.94 2.80
CA ALA A 358 -7.93 6.02 1.88
C ALA A 358 -8.11 5.49 0.45
N MET A 359 -7.13 4.76 -0.07
CA MET A 359 -7.19 4.23 -1.43
C MET A 359 -8.20 3.09 -1.58
N ASN A 360 -8.47 2.30 -0.54
CA ASN A 360 -9.57 1.33 -0.61
C ASN A 360 -10.94 1.99 -0.68
N LEU A 361 -11.15 3.11 0.01
CA LEU A 361 -12.37 3.90 -0.12
C LEU A 361 -12.47 4.56 -1.50
N VAL A 362 -11.37 5.14 -1.99
CA VAL A 362 -11.32 5.71 -3.36
C VAL A 362 -11.71 4.64 -4.38
N ASN A 363 -11.05 3.49 -4.35
CA ASN A 363 -11.30 2.41 -5.28
C ASN A 363 -12.65 1.73 -5.08
N ALA A 364 -13.22 1.73 -3.87
CA ALA A 364 -14.59 1.26 -3.63
C ALA A 364 -15.59 2.13 -4.42
N VAL A 365 -15.47 3.46 -4.32
CA VAL A 365 -16.34 4.40 -5.05
C VAL A 365 -16.10 4.34 -6.56
N LEU A 366 -14.84 4.25 -7.02
CA LEU A 366 -14.54 4.04 -8.45
C LEU A 366 -15.18 2.74 -8.96
N THR A 367 -15.06 1.64 -8.22
CA THR A 367 -15.66 0.35 -8.60
C THR A 367 -17.18 0.43 -8.70
N MET A 368 -17.85 1.22 -7.85
CA MET A 368 -19.29 1.46 -7.94
C MET A 368 -19.70 2.12 -9.26
N ALA A 369 -18.91 3.07 -9.77
CA ALA A 369 -19.25 3.85 -10.96
C ALA A 369 -18.81 3.20 -12.29
N GLN A 370 -17.60 2.64 -12.34
CA GLN A 370 -16.98 2.15 -13.58
C GLN A 370 -16.49 0.69 -13.52
N GLY A 371 -16.61 0.02 -12.36
CA GLY A 371 -16.29 -1.40 -12.22
C GLY A 371 -14.81 -1.74 -11.98
N PHE A 372 -13.93 -0.75 -11.87
CA PHE A 372 -12.50 -0.96 -11.60
C PHE A 372 -11.89 0.13 -10.72
N GLY A 373 -10.84 -0.22 -9.97
CA GLY A 373 -10.00 0.71 -9.23
C GLY A 373 -8.68 1.03 -9.95
N ILE A 374 -7.82 1.80 -9.27
CA ILE A 374 -6.46 2.15 -9.69
C ILE A 374 -5.44 1.76 -8.61
N PRO A 375 -4.14 1.63 -8.92
CA PRO A 375 -3.11 1.48 -7.90
C PRO A 375 -3.05 2.67 -6.95
N HIS A 376 -2.42 2.50 -5.78
CA HIS A 376 -2.23 3.59 -4.82
C HIS A 376 -1.31 4.68 -5.37
N LEU A 377 -0.34 4.29 -6.21
CA LEU A 377 0.64 5.20 -6.79
C LEU A 377 1.39 5.96 -5.67
N ILE A 378 2.02 7.09 -5.97
CA ILE A 378 2.53 8.03 -4.95
C ILE A 378 1.52 9.16 -4.64
N LEU A 379 0.24 8.91 -4.88
CA LEU A 379 -0.84 9.90 -4.74
C LEU A 379 -0.96 10.46 -3.32
N ASP A 380 -0.62 9.66 -2.32
CA ASP A 380 -0.56 10.05 -0.92
C ASP A 380 0.54 11.09 -0.65
N LEU A 381 1.74 10.88 -1.17
CA LEU A 381 2.84 11.84 -1.01
C LEU A 381 2.56 13.15 -1.75
N LEU A 382 1.99 13.05 -2.95
CA LEU A 382 1.63 14.22 -3.76
C LEU A 382 0.49 15.04 -3.13
N ALA A 383 -0.47 14.38 -2.46
CA ALA A 383 -1.55 15.06 -1.72
C ALA A 383 -1.04 15.99 -0.61
N LEU A 384 0.11 15.65 -0.02
CA LEU A 384 0.73 16.41 1.06
C LEU A 384 1.50 17.65 0.59
N ARG A 385 1.73 17.80 -0.73
CA ARG A 385 2.46 18.94 -1.31
C ARG A 385 1.62 19.80 -2.23
N LEU A 386 0.72 19.19 -3.00
CA LEU A 386 -0.08 19.88 -4.01
C LEU A 386 -1.23 20.69 -3.42
N SER A 387 -1.60 21.78 -4.06
CA SER A 387 -2.88 22.47 -3.82
C SER A 387 -4.07 21.54 -4.13
N GLU A 388 -5.25 21.88 -3.64
CA GLU A 388 -6.47 21.10 -3.91
C GLU A 388 -6.78 21.00 -5.41
N THR A 389 -6.65 22.13 -6.13
CA THR A 389 -6.88 22.19 -7.59
C THR A 389 -5.90 21.32 -8.36
N ALA A 390 -4.59 21.40 -8.04
CA ALA A 390 -3.58 20.59 -8.71
C ALA A 390 -3.75 19.10 -8.41
N TYR A 391 -4.13 18.77 -7.17
CA TYR A 391 -4.38 17.38 -6.79
C TYR A 391 -5.59 16.77 -7.49
N ARG A 392 -6.68 17.53 -7.68
CA ARG A 392 -7.83 17.10 -8.50
C ARG A 392 -7.44 16.77 -9.93
N LYS A 393 -6.67 17.66 -10.58
CA LYS A 393 -6.13 17.41 -11.93
C LYS A 393 -5.30 16.12 -11.96
N LEU A 394 -4.43 15.92 -10.97
CA LEU A 394 -3.58 14.74 -10.86
C LEU A 394 -4.39 13.45 -10.68
N LEU A 395 -5.35 13.41 -9.75
CA LEU A 395 -6.16 12.21 -9.54
C LEU A 395 -6.98 11.89 -10.79
N ALA A 396 -7.54 12.90 -11.47
CA ALA A 396 -8.27 12.69 -12.71
C ALA A 396 -7.39 12.08 -13.81
N ARG A 397 -6.14 12.54 -13.95
CA ARG A 397 -5.14 11.91 -14.85
C ARG A 397 -4.90 10.45 -14.43
N ALA A 398 -4.68 10.20 -13.14
CA ALA A 398 -4.44 8.84 -12.63
C ALA A 398 -5.61 7.89 -12.91
N VAL A 399 -6.86 8.33 -12.72
CA VAL A 399 -8.06 7.52 -13.01
C VAL A 399 -8.14 7.19 -14.50
N ARG A 400 -7.94 8.17 -15.40
CA ARG A 400 -7.95 7.92 -16.86
C ARG A 400 -6.87 6.95 -17.29
N ALA A 401 -5.66 7.15 -16.78
CA ALA A 401 -4.53 6.31 -17.13
C ALA A 401 -4.66 4.90 -16.58
N TYR A 402 -4.78 4.77 -15.26
CA TYR A 402 -4.63 3.51 -14.55
C TYR A 402 -5.93 2.75 -14.37
N GLY A 403 -7.04 3.34 -14.81
CA GLY A 403 -8.36 2.73 -14.89
C GLY A 403 -8.49 1.63 -15.94
N VAL A 404 -7.74 0.53 -15.76
CA VAL A 404 -7.72 -0.59 -16.69
C VAL A 404 -8.87 -1.56 -16.37
N GLY A 405 -10.04 -1.28 -16.92
CA GLY A 405 -11.21 -2.15 -16.85
C GLY A 405 -11.24 -3.23 -17.94
N GLY A 406 -12.06 -4.27 -17.73
CA GLY A 406 -12.40 -5.26 -18.76
C GLY A 406 -11.29 -6.23 -19.17
N MET A 407 -10.16 -6.24 -18.48
CA MET A 407 -9.05 -7.18 -18.69
C MET A 407 -9.06 -8.28 -17.61
N ASP A 408 -8.56 -9.46 -17.96
CA ASP A 408 -8.18 -10.46 -16.96
C ASP A 408 -7.01 -9.99 -16.10
N ALA A 409 -6.83 -10.60 -14.92
CA ALA A 409 -5.81 -10.18 -13.95
C ALA A 409 -4.36 -10.21 -14.52
N PRO A 410 -3.90 -11.28 -15.22
CA PRO A 410 -2.60 -11.29 -15.88
C PRO A 410 -2.39 -10.13 -16.89
N SER A 411 -3.37 -9.91 -17.78
CA SER A 411 -3.32 -8.85 -18.79
C SER A 411 -3.30 -7.46 -18.17
N ARG A 412 -4.11 -7.25 -17.12
CA ARG A 412 -4.12 -6.02 -16.34
C ARG A 412 -2.77 -5.77 -15.67
N LEU A 413 -2.22 -6.76 -14.98
CA LEU A 413 -0.91 -6.66 -14.33
C LEU A 413 0.18 -6.34 -15.34
N SER A 414 0.24 -7.06 -16.47
CA SER A 414 1.22 -6.83 -17.53
C SER A 414 1.15 -5.40 -18.07
N THR A 415 -0.06 -4.92 -18.35
CA THR A 415 -0.30 -3.55 -18.82
C THR A 415 0.18 -2.51 -17.80
N LEU A 416 -0.14 -2.70 -16.51
CA LEU A 416 0.24 -1.78 -15.45
C LEU A 416 1.76 -1.80 -15.17
N MET A 417 2.39 -2.97 -15.23
CA MET A 417 3.85 -3.09 -15.13
C MET A 417 4.55 -2.42 -16.30
N ALA A 418 4.05 -2.56 -17.53
CA ALA A 418 4.60 -1.87 -18.70
C ALA A 418 4.54 -0.34 -18.56
N ARG A 419 3.44 0.19 -18.01
CA ARG A 419 3.31 1.63 -17.70
C ARG A 419 4.28 2.07 -16.61
N SER A 420 4.48 1.25 -15.58
CA SER A 420 5.50 1.51 -14.55
C SER A 420 6.90 1.57 -15.13
N ALA A 421 7.25 0.63 -16.01
CA ALA A 421 8.56 0.60 -16.65
C ALA A 421 8.78 1.82 -17.55
N ALA A 422 7.77 2.21 -18.34
CA ALA A 422 7.83 3.41 -19.19
C ALA A 422 8.06 4.68 -18.35
N MET A 423 7.38 4.78 -17.20
CA MET A 423 7.53 5.90 -16.29
C MET A 423 8.92 5.97 -15.66
N ASN A 424 9.44 4.86 -15.14
CA ASN A 424 10.78 4.80 -14.57
C ASN A 424 11.84 5.23 -15.61
N ALA A 425 11.70 4.82 -16.87
CA ALA A 425 12.60 5.23 -17.94
C ALA A 425 12.58 6.75 -18.20
N VAL A 426 11.41 7.41 -18.08
CA VAL A 426 11.30 8.87 -18.19
C VAL A 426 12.04 9.56 -17.04
N VAL A 427 11.88 9.06 -15.82
CA VAL A 427 12.51 9.62 -14.61
C VAL A 427 14.03 9.48 -14.68
N GLU A 428 14.53 8.31 -15.08
CA GLU A 428 15.95 8.07 -15.33
C GLU A 428 16.51 9.03 -16.40
N ALA A 429 15.78 9.26 -17.48
CA ALA A 429 16.19 10.21 -18.52
C ALA A 429 16.26 11.66 -17.99
N MET A 430 15.34 12.07 -17.12
CA MET A 430 15.39 13.39 -16.46
C MET A 430 16.60 13.52 -15.54
N ALA A 431 16.94 12.47 -14.79
CA ALA A 431 18.13 12.44 -13.94
C ALA A 431 19.43 12.55 -14.76
N GLY A 432 19.42 12.06 -16.01
CA GLY A 432 20.54 12.15 -16.96
C GLY A 432 20.75 13.52 -17.63
N GLY A 433 20.01 14.58 -17.25
CA GLY A 433 20.28 15.96 -17.68
C GLY A 433 19.65 16.41 -19.01
N SER A 434 18.59 15.76 -19.49
CA SER A 434 17.85 16.27 -20.67
C SER A 434 16.95 17.48 -20.35
N SER A 435 16.56 18.26 -21.38
CA SER A 435 15.85 19.54 -21.22
C SER A 435 14.53 19.40 -20.44
N GLN A 436 14.40 20.17 -19.36
CA GLN A 436 13.20 20.19 -18.51
C GLN A 436 11.93 20.58 -19.28
N GLU A 437 12.01 21.42 -20.31
CA GLU A 437 10.84 21.83 -21.11
C GLU A 437 10.31 20.71 -21.99
N GLN A 438 11.21 19.94 -22.62
CA GLN A 438 10.83 18.76 -23.42
C GLN A 438 10.15 17.72 -22.54
N HIS A 439 10.65 17.54 -21.33
CA HIS A 439 10.10 16.63 -20.34
C HIS A 439 8.76 17.13 -19.79
N ALA A 440 8.63 18.40 -19.43
CA ALA A 440 7.35 18.99 -19.01
C ALA A 440 6.28 18.90 -20.11
N GLY A 441 6.66 19.04 -21.39
CA GLY A 441 5.76 18.87 -22.54
C GLY A 441 5.34 17.41 -22.75
N ARG A 442 6.29 16.46 -22.68
CA ARG A 442 5.97 15.01 -22.66
C ARG A 442 5.05 14.68 -21.50
N LEU A 443 5.33 15.30 -20.36
CA LEU A 443 4.53 15.13 -19.20
C LEU A 443 3.10 15.71 -19.41
N ALA A 444 2.95 16.93 -19.89
CA ALA A 444 1.62 17.46 -20.19
C ALA A 444 0.82 16.64 -21.23
N ALA A 445 1.51 15.91 -22.12
CA ALA A 445 0.91 15.15 -23.22
C ALA A 445 0.59 13.67 -22.92
N ASP A 446 1.33 13.02 -22.01
CA ASP A 446 1.21 11.59 -21.75
C ASP A 446 0.28 11.31 -20.57
N ASP A 447 -1.00 11.02 -20.80
CA ASP A 447 -1.95 10.73 -19.71
C ASP A 447 -1.45 9.63 -18.75
N ALA A 448 -0.53 8.72 -19.13
CA ALA A 448 -0.10 7.58 -18.33
C ALA A 448 1.02 7.85 -17.30
N GLY A 449 1.80 8.93 -17.42
CA GLY A 449 3.11 9.06 -16.75
C GLY A 449 3.19 9.94 -15.50
N TRP A 450 2.22 9.91 -14.57
CA TRP A 450 2.15 10.94 -13.50
C TRP A 450 2.50 10.50 -12.07
N ALA A 451 2.36 9.21 -11.73
CA ALA A 451 2.32 8.83 -10.30
C ALA A 451 2.92 7.46 -9.95
N LEU A 452 3.67 6.83 -10.86
CA LEU A 452 4.44 5.63 -10.55
C LEU A 452 5.90 6.00 -10.32
N LEU A 453 6.45 5.69 -9.16
CA LEU A 453 7.87 5.87 -8.85
C LEU A 453 8.35 4.86 -7.83
N SER A 454 8.92 3.73 -8.26
CA SER A 454 9.78 2.95 -7.36
C SER A 454 11.11 3.69 -7.17
N ASP A 455 11.68 3.66 -5.96
CA ASP A 455 13.01 4.23 -5.67
C ASP A 455 14.10 3.75 -6.63
#